data_AF-A0A7C3PCB0-F1
#
_entry.id   AF-A0A7C3PCB0-F1
#
_cell.length_a   1.000
_cell.length_b   1.000
_cell.length_c   1.000
_cell.angle_alpha   90.00
_cell.angle_beta   90.00
_cell.angle_gamma   90.00
#
_symmetry.space_group_name_H-M   'P 1'
#
loop_
_entity.id
_entity.type
_entity.pdbx_description
1 polymer ?
#
loop_
_entity_poly.entity_id
_entity_poly.type
_entity_poly.pdbx_seq_one_letter_code
_entity_poly.pdbx_strand_id
1 'polypeptide(L)'
;MRRVVAAIATGVVLAQGLPANAQTAQSVVGLKYQVTSEPGQQPVYRNLPKGLKPLSSGLIGNLAADKPYAIATYQQGDRQVLWLEQAVSRKAIRRPDGYFNDITWQVFDAVTLPSGASVLGGTTCYRNGKADSTLIPVLSKQALRRGDREWYTTFEQMWKANLQTKKLEKVKPQGIRCENPAWGV
;
A
#
# COMPACT_ATOMS: atom_id res chain seq x y z
N MET A 1 -45.37 21.65 59.09
CA MET A 1 -44.76 20.48 58.43
C MET A 1 -44.28 20.89 57.04
N ARG A 2 -42.97 21.08 56.83
CA ARG A 2 -42.37 21.46 55.54
C ARG A 2 -41.96 20.19 54.79
N ARG A 3 -42.53 19.94 53.62
CA ARG A 3 -42.15 18.84 52.73
C ARG A 3 -40.97 19.30 51.85
N VAL A 4 -39.84 18.63 51.97
CA VAL A 4 -38.69 18.77 51.08
C VAL A 4 -38.90 17.82 49.90
N VAL A 5 -39.00 18.36 48.69
CA VAL A 5 -39.07 17.57 47.45
C VAL A 5 -37.65 17.43 46.92
N ALA A 6 -37.07 16.24 47.04
CA ALA A 6 -35.77 15.92 46.46
C ALA A 6 -35.96 15.54 44.98
N ALA A 7 -35.46 16.38 44.08
CA ALA A 7 -35.42 16.07 42.65
C ALA A 7 -34.23 15.16 42.34
N ILE A 8 -34.51 13.94 41.87
CA ILE A 8 -33.50 12.98 41.43
C ILE A 8 -33.18 13.27 39.97
N ALA A 9 -32.04 13.90 39.72
CA ALA A 9 -31.53 14.12 38.36
C ALA A 9 -30.93 12.81 37.81
N THR A 10 -31.66 12.15 36.92
CA THR A 10 -31.19 10.96 36.22
C THR A 10 -30.21 11.38 35.12
N GLY A 11 -28.91 11.37 35.43
CA GLY A 11 -27.86 11.64 34.46
C GLY A 11 -27.70 10.48 33.48
N VAL A 12 -28.12 10.67 32.23
CA VAL A 12 -27.81 9.76 31.12
C VAL A 12 -26.33 9.90 30.79
N VAL A 13 -25.51 8.95 31.23
CA VAL A 13 -24.12 8.84 30.80
C VAL A 13 -24.13 8.27 29.38
N LEU A 14 -24.10 9.14 28.38
CA LEU A 14 -23.80 8.76 27.00
C LEU A 14 -22.34 8.32 26.96
N ALA A 15 -22.12 7.01 27.03
CA ALA A 15 -20.83 6.40 26.71
C ALA A 15 -20.54 6.72 25.23
N GLN A 16 -19.84 7.83 25.00
CA GLN A 16 -19.28 8.16 23.70
C GLN A 16 -18.23 7.09 23.38
N GLY A 17 -18.65 6.07 22.63
CA GLY A 17 -17.76 5.07 22.07
C GLY A 17 -16.69 5.80 21.28
N LEU A 18 -15.47 5.84 21.82
CA LEU A 18 -14.33 6.41 21.12
C LEU A 18 -14.22 5.72 19.75
N PRO A 19 -14.16 6.48 18.64
CA PRO A 19 -14.06 5.87 17.33
C PRO A 19 -12.75 5.07 17.27
N ALA A 20 -12.87 3.75 17.16
CA ALA A 20 -11.77 2.77 17.12
C ALA A 20 -10.95 2.84 15.80
N ASN A 21 -10.70 4.03 15.27
CA ASN A 21 -10.44 4.24 13.84
C ASN A 21 -9.02 4.73 13.48
N ALA A 22 -8.06 4.74 14.41
CA ALA A 22 -6.73 5.32 14.14
C ALA A 22 -5.50 4.40 14.27
N GLN A 23 -5.61 3.19 14.84
CA GLN A 23 -4.42 2.40 15.23
C GLN A 23 -3.98 1.27 14.26
N THR A 24 -4.65 1.06 13.12
CA THR A 24 -4.42 -0.15 12.32
C THR A 24 -3.18 -0.13 11.42
N ALA A 25 -2.70 1.02 10.94
CA ALA A 25 -1.58 1.04 9.97
C ALA A 25 -0.22 0.67 10.59
N GLN A 26 0.06 1.05 11.84
CA GLN A 26 1.32 0.65 12.51
C GLN A 26 1.34 -0.84 12.87
N SER A 27 0.17 -1.47 13.04
CA SER A 27 0.07 -2.86 13.52
C SER A 27 0.60 -3.93 12.54
N VAL A 28 0.83 -3.57 11.28
CA VAL A 28 1.33 -4.52 10.26
C VAL A 28 2.85 -4.47 10.09
N VAL A 29 3.56 -3.52 10.70
CA VAL A 29 5.03 -3.47 10.60
C VAL A 29 5.61 -4.71 11.28
N GLY A 30 6.50 -5.41 10.58
CA GLY A 30 7.07 -6.68 11.02
C GLY A 30 6.23 -7.90 10.66
N LEU A 31 5.00 -7.74 10.16
CA LEU A 31 4.18 -8.83 9.63
C LEU A 31 4.98 -9.59 8.56
N LYS A 32 4.91 -10.93 8.65
CA LYS A 32 5.40 -11.83 7.62
C LYS A 32 4.24 -12.61 7.03
N TYR A 33 4.14 -12.61 5.71
CA TYR A 33 3.12 -13.37 4.99
C TYR A 33 3.75 -14.01 3.74
N GLN A 34 3.14 -15.10 3.30
CA GLN A 34 3.64 -15.89 2.18
C GLN A 34 2.70 -15.72 0.99
N VAL A 35 3.28 -15.56 -0.19
CA VAL A 35 2.56 -15.51 -1.46
C VAL A 35 3.09 -16.65 -2.33
N THR A 36 2.17 -17.52 -2.70
CA THR A 36 2.43 -18.59 -3.66
C THR A 36 1.75 -18.24 -4.98
N SER A 37 2.48 -18.26 -6.09
CA SER A 37 1.92 -18.05 -7.42
C SER A 37 2.30 -19.18 -8.38
N GLU A 38 1.32 -19.60 -9.17
CA GLU A 38 1.41 -20.64 -10.19
C GLU A 38 0.85 -20.10 -11.53
N PRO A 39 1.40 -20.51 -12.68
CA PRO A 39 0.85 -20.13 -13.98
C PRO A 39 -0.63 -20.53 -14.10
N GLY A 40 -1.46 -19.61 -14.59
CA GLY A 40 -2.90 -19.85 -14.77
C GLY A 40 -3.74 -19.86 -13.49
N GLN A 41 -3.14 -19.65 -12.31
CA GLN A 41 -3.85 -19.61 -11.03
C GLN A 41 -3.74 -18.24 -10.36
N GLN A 42 -4.74 -17.93 -9.54
CA GLN A 42 -4.69 -16.77 -8.67
C GLN A 42 -3.66 -16.99 -7.55
N PRO A 43 -2.88 -15.97 -7.16
CA PRO A 43 -1.94 -16.09 -6.06
C PRO A 43 -2.64 -16.46 -4.75
N VAL A 44 -2.01 -17.35 -3.97
CA VAL A 44 -2.48 -17.78 -2.66
C VAL A 44 -1.68 -17.07 -1.57
N TYR A 45 -2.39 -16.40 -0.66
CA TYR A 45 -1.81 -15.63 0.44
C TYR A 45 -1.97 -16.39 1.75
N ARG A 46 -0.87 -16.70 2.44
CA ARG A 46 -0.87 -17.34 3.77
C ARG A 46 -0.35 -16.37 4.81
N ASN A 47 -0.98 -16.38 5.99
CA ASN A 47 -0.68 -15.47 7.11
C ASN A 47 -0.90 -13.97 6.79
N LEU A 48 -1.59 -13.65 5.69
CA LEU A 48 -2.11 -12.30 5.47
C LEU A 48 -3.29 -12.07 6.44
N PRO A 49 -3.33 -10.95 7.20
CA PRO A 49 -4.44 -10.67 8.10
C PRO A 49 -5.81 -10.73 7.41
N LYS A 50 -6.79 -11.31 8.11
CA LYS A 50 -8.16 -11.42 7.60
C LYS A 50 -8.72 -10.02 7.29
N GLY A 51 -9.45 -9.92 6.17
CA GLY A 51 -10.08 -8.67 5.72
C GLY A 51 -9.20 -7.78 4.85
N LEU A 52 -7.91 -8.13 4.66
CA LEU A 52 -7.07 -7.49 3.65
C LEU A 52 -7.30 -8.15 2.29
N LYS A 53 -7.54 -7.33 1.26
CA LYS A 53 -7.62 -7.78 -0.13
C LYS A 53 -6.46 -7.20 -0.93
N PRO A 54 -5.60 -8.01 -1.56
CA PRO A 54 -4.53 -7.51 -2.41
C PRO A 54 -5.11 -6.77 -3.61
N LEU A 55 -4.53 -5.62 -3.95
CA LEU A 55 -4.94 -4.81 -5.09
C LEU A 55 -3.86 -4.76 -6.17
N SER A 56 -2.66 -4.32 -5.80
CA SER A 56 -1.51 -4.27 -6.71
C SER A 56 -0.20 -4.50 -5.95
N SER A 57 0.84 -4.91 -6.67
CA SER A 57 2.20 -5.02 -6.13
C SER A 57 3.22 -4.72 -7.23
N GLY A 58 4.37 -4.18 -6.87
CA GLY A 58 5.46 -3.93 -7.81
C GLY A 58 6.81 -3.93 -7.09
N LEU A 59 7.81 -4.56 -7.71
CA LEU A 59 9.18 -4.51 -7.22
C LEU A 59 9.77 -3.11 -7.41
N ILE A 60 10.65 -2.70 -6.49
CA ILE A 60 11.32 -1.39 -6.52
C ILE A 60 12.82 -1.52 -6.20
N GLY A 61 13.61 -0.53 -6.60
CA GLY A 61 15.06 -0.52 -6.37
C GLY A 61 15.81 -1.53 -7.24
N ASN A 62 16.73 -2.29 -6.64
CA ASN A 62 17.52 -3.30 -7.35
C ASN A 62 16.72 -4.61 -7.52
N LEU A 63 16.18 -4.80 -8.72
CA LEU A 63 15.38 -5.99 -9.07
C LEU A 63 16.19 -7.30 -9.10
N ALA A 64 17.52 -7.20 -9.24
CA ALA A 64 18.43 -8.36 -9.24
C ALA A 64 18.94 -8.71 -7.84
N ALA A 65 18.53 -7.98 -6.79
CA ALA A 65 18.89 -8.31 -5.42
C ALA A 65 18.31 -9.67 -5.02
N ASP A 66 19.03 -10.42 -4.17
CA ASP A 66 18.54 -11.68 -3.57
C ASP A 66 17.23 -11.47 -2.80
N LYS A 67 17.14 -10.33 -2.10
CA LYS A 67 16.00 -9.91 -1.29
C LYS A 67 15.45 -8.59 -1.80
N PRO A 68 14.73 -8.58 -2.95
CA PRO A 68 14.22 -7.37 -3.54
C PRO A 68 13.16 -6.72 -2.62
N TYR A 69 13.07 -5.40 -2.73
CA TYR A 69 11.98 -4.64 -2.11
C TYR A 69 10.79 -4.58 -3.07
N ALA A 70 9.61 -4.47 -2.49
CA ALA A 70 8.38 -4.24 -3.20
C ALA A 70 7.54 -3.17 -2.50
N ILE A 71 6.62 -2.62 -3.27
CA ILE A 71 5.42 -2.01 -2.73
C ILE A 71 4.22 -2.88 -3.03
N ALA A 72 3.27 -2.91 -2.10
CA ALA A 72 1.99 -3.54 -2.32
C ALA A 72 0.87 -2.66 -1.79
N THR A 73 -0.28 -2.69 -2.45
CA THR A 73 -1.49 -2.03 -1.99
C THR A 73 -2.54 -3.06 -1.60
N TYR A 74 -3.22 -2.77 -0.50
CA TYR A 74 -4.28 -3.61 0.03
C TYR A 74 -5.52 -2.77 0.33
N GLN A 75 -6.69 -3.36 0.09
CA GLN A 75 -7.94 -2.85 0.63
C GLN A 75 -8.15 -3.41 2.04
N GLN A 76 -8.42 -2.53 3.01
CA GLN A 76 -8.76 -2.85 4.40
C GLN A 76 -10.06 -2.15 4.79
N GLY A 77 -11.18 -2.87 4.73
CA GLY A 77 -12.51 -2.24 4.85
C GLY A 77 -12.70 -1.21 3.74
N ASP A 78 -13.00 0.04 4.09
CA ASP A 78 -13.17 1.16 3.14
C ASP A 78 -11.88 1.94 2.84
N ARG A 79 -10.76 1.54 3.42
CA ARG A 79 -9.47 2.22 3.28
C ARG A 79 -8.51 1.42 2.40
N GLN A 80 -7.64 2.12 1.70
CA GLN A 80 -6.49 1.50 1.06
C GLN A 80 -5.22 1.79 1.86
N VAL A 81 -4.32 0.82 1.89
CA VAL A 81 -3.01 0.94 2.53
C VAL A 81 -1.92 0.60 1.53
N LEU A 82 -0.84 1.39 1.54
CA LEU A 82 0.39 1.14 0.80
C LEU A 82 1.43 0.58 1.77
N TRP A 83 1.98 -0.57 1.43
CA TRP A 83 3.02 -1.24 2.21
C TRP A 83 4.36 -1.15 1.49
N LEU A 84 5.42 -0.91 2.26
CA LEU A 84 6.80 -1.16 1.85
C LEU A 84 7.22 -2.50 2.45
N GLU A 85 7.67 -3.41 1.60
CA GLU A 85 8.00 -4.77 2.00
C GLU A 85 9.29 -5.27 1.33
N GLN A 86 9.87 -6.32 1.90
CA GLN A 86 11.05 -6.99 1.35
C GLN A 86 10.85 -8.50 1.36
N ALA A 87 11.32 -9.17 0.32
CA ALA A 87 11.39 -10.62 0.33
C ALA A 87 12.39 -11.08 1.40
N VAL A 88 11.97 -11.95 2.30
CA VAL A 88 12.83 -12.56 3.31
C VAL A 88 13.14 -14.02 3.00
N SER A 89 12.34 -14.64 2.14
CA SER A 89 12.59 -15.95 1.55
C SER A 89 11.96 -16.01 0.16
N ARG A 90 12.63 -16.68 -0.79
CA ARG A 90 12.15 -16.90 -2.14
C ARG A 90 12.54 -18.29 -2.59
N LYS A 91 11.56 -19.04 -3.08
CA LYS A 91 11.75 -20.36 -3.68
C LYS A 91 11.06 -20.38 -5.04
N ALA A 92 11.84 -20.45 -6.10
CA ALA A 92 11.34 -20.71 -7.44
C ALA A 92 11.51 -22.20 -7.75
N ILE A 93 10.43 -22.90 -8.05
CA ILE A 93 10.45 -24.31 -8.43
C ILE A 93 10.04 -24.38 -9.90
N ARG A 94 10.94 -24.87 -10.75
CA ARG A 94 10.64 -25.14 -12.15
C ARG A 94 9.82 -26.43 -12.23
N ARG A 95 8.66 -26.37 -12.87
CA ARG A 95 7.79 -27.49 -13.19
C ARG A 95 7.58 -27.55 -14.71
N PRO A 96 7.06 -28.67 -15.27
CA PRO A 96 6.79 -28.77 -16.70
C PRO A 96 5.81 -27.70 -17.23
N ASP A 97 4.87 -27.28 -16.41
CA ASP A 97 3.82 -26.29 -16.68
C ASP A 97 4.22 -24.84 -16.35
N GLY A 98 5.44 -24.63 -15.86
CA GLY A 98 6.04 -23.31 -15.66
C GLY A 98 6.71 -23.15 -14.30
N TYR A 99 6.76 -21.92 -13.78
CA TYR A 99 7.45 -21.62 -12.52
C TYR A 99 6.45 -21.44 -11.39
N PHE A 100 6.61 -22.27 -10.36
CA PHE A 100 6.00 -22.07 -9.06
C PHE A 100 6.88 -21.10 -8.26
N ASN A 101 6.32 -19.96 -7.85
CA ASN A 101 7.02 -19.01 -7.00
C ASN A 101 6.41 -19.01 -5.62
N ASP A 102 7.26 -19.15 -4.62
CA ASP A 102 6.87 -19.08 -3.22
C ASP A 102 7.75 -18.06 -2.51
N ILE A 103 7.14 -16.96 -2.07
CA ILE A 103 7.84 -15.81 -1.53
C ILE A 103 7.27 -15.47 -0.17
N THR A 104 8.13 -15.34 0.83
CA THR A 104 7.77 -14.74 2.11
C THR A 104 8.18 -13.28 2.11
N TRP A 105 7.21 -12.40 2.33
CA TRP A 105 7.40 -10.96 2.46
C TRP A 105 7.41 -10.55 3.93
N GLN A 106 8.18 -9.52 4.25
CA GLN A 106 8.11 -8.82 5.53
C GLN A 106 7.78 -7.34 5.29
N VAL A 107 6.78 -6.84 6.01
CA VAL A 107 6.36 -5.43 5.96
C VAL A 107 7.27 -4.59 6.85
N PHE A 108 7.77 -3.46 6.32
CA PHE A 108 8.64 -2.54 7.05
C PHE A 108 7.98 -1.20 7.37
N ASP A 109 7.08 -0.75 6.51
CA ASP A 109 6.32 0.46 6.74
C ASP A 109 4.98 0.40 6.00
N ALA A 110 4.01 1.15 6.49
CA ALA A 110 2.70 1.23 5.89
C ALA A 110 2.08 2.61 6.07
N VAL A 111 1.40 3.08 5.04
CA VAL A 111 0.66 4.35 5.07
C VAL A 111 -0.75 4.14 4.56
N THR A 112 -1.71 4.87 5.12
CA THR A 112 -3.08 4.89 4.59
C THR A 112 -3.15 5.85 3.40
N LEU A 113 -3.79 5.41 2.34
CA LEU A 113 -4.00 6.21 1.14
C LEU A 113 -5.37 6.92 1.19
N PRO A 114 -5.52 8.04 0.46
CA PRO A 114 -6.84 8.65 0.25
C PRO A 114 -7.85 7.67 -0.36
N SER A 115 -9.12 7.86 -0.05
CA SER A 115 -10.18 7.02 -0.61
C SER A 115 -10.26 7.17 -2.13
N GLY A 116 -10.32 6.04 -2.84
CA GLY A 116 -10.38 6.02 -4.30
C GLY A 116 -9.08 6.39 -5.01
N ALA A 117 -7.97 6.53 -4.28
CA ALA A 117 -6.65 6.67 -4.85
C ALA A 117 -6.23 5.40 -5.62
N SER A 118 -5.26 5.56 -6.52
CA SER A 118 -4.60 4.46 -7.21
C SER A 118 -3.09 4.62 -7.14
N VAL A 119 -2.39 3.51 -6.95
CA VAL A 119 -0.92 3.48 -6.94
C VAL A 119 -0.44 2.82 -8.22
N LEU A 120 0.47 3.48 -8.94
CA LEU A 120 1.16 2.84 -10.04
C LEU A 120 2.35 2.03 -9.48
N GLY A 121 2.15 0.72 -9.35
CA GLY A 121 3.22 -0.22 -9.03
C GLY A 121 4.06 -0.53 -10.27
N GLY A 122 5.38 -0.62 -10.12
CA GLY A 122 6.28 -1.10 -11.18
C GLY A 122 6.51 -0.13 -12.35
N THR A 123 6.08 1.14 -12.23
CA THR A 123 6.38 2.17 -13.23
C THR A 123 7.70 2.89 -12.93
N THR A 124 8.40 3.36 -13.95
CA THR A 124 9.55 4.25 -13.74
C THR A 124 9.07 5.68 -13.53
N CYS A 125 9.51 6.29 -12.45
CA CYS A 125 9.37 7.72 -12.23
C CYS A 125 10.72 8.41 -12.41
N TYR A 126 10.68 9.68 -12.80
CA TYR A 126 11.84 10.53 -12.99
C TYR A 126 11.70 11.75 -12.11
N ARG A 127 12.76 12.15 -11.40
CA ARG A 127 12.85 13.42 -10.69
C ARG A 127 13.96 14.26 -11.31
N ASN A 128 13.59 15.43 -11.85
CA ASN A 128 14.51 16.33 -12.55
C ASN A 128 15.34 15.60 -13.63
N GLY A 129 14.67 14.75 -14.42
CA GLY A 129 15.28 13.99 -15.51
C GLY A 129 16.01 12.71 -15.12
N LYS A 130 16.18 12.41 -13.83
CA LYS A 130 16.84 11.18 -13.36
C LYS A 130 15.81 10.14 -12.95
N ALA A 131 15.95 8.92 -13.47
CA ALA A 131 15.11 7.79 -13.08
C ALA A 131 15.27 7.49 -11.59
N ASP A 132 14.16 7.23 -10.93
CA ASP A 132 14.06 6.88 -9.51
C ASP A 132 12.88 5.91 -9.32
N SER A 133 13.20 4.61 -9.30
CA SER A 133 12.22 3.53 -9.08
C SER A 133 11.72 3.43 -7.64
N THR A 134 12.20 4.28 -6.72
CA THR A 134 11.72 4.33 -5.34
C THR A 134 10.61 5.35 -5.13
N LEU A 135 10.29 6.15 -6.15
CA LEU A 135 9.14 7.05 -6.15
C LEU A 135 7.86 6.29 -6.46
N ILE A 136 6.83 6.55 -5.67
CA ILE A 136 5.56 5.82 -5.69
C ILE A 136 4.46 6.86 -5.90
N PRO A 137 3.96 7.01 -7.14
CA PRO A 137 2.91 7.97 -7.44
C PRO A 137 1.57 7.46 -6.96
N VAL A 138 0.83 8.33 -6.26
CA VAL A 138 -0.57 8.11 -5.90
C VAL A 138 -1.40 9.05 -6.75
N LEU A 139 -2.23 8.48 -7.61
CA LEU A 139 -3.06 9.19 -8.57
C LEU A 139 -4.52 9.22 -8.10
N SER A 140 -5.17 10.34 -8.35
CA SER A 140 -6.63 10.41 -8.22
C SER A 140 -7.30 9.72 -9.41
N LYS A 141 -8.57 9.33 -9.25
CA LYS A 141 -9.39 8.79 -10.36
C LYS A 141 -9.40 9.70 -11.59
N GLN A 142 -9.38 11.01 -11.38
CA GLN A 142 -9.39 11.98 -12.47
C GLN A 142 -8.07 12.01 -13.24
N ALA A 143 -6.94 11.81 -12.54
CA ALA A 143 -5.63 11.73 -13.19
C ALA A 143 -5.52 10.50 -14.11
N LEU A 144 -6.05 9.35 -13.69
CA LEU A 144 -6.08 8.12 -14.49
C LEU A 144 -6.90 8.25 -15.78
N ARG A 145 -7.99 9.03 -15.76
CA ARG A 145 -8.84 9.23 -16.94
C ARG A 145 -8.18 10.05 -18.05
N ARG A 146 -7.05 10.70 -17.78
CA ARG A 146 -6.27 11.45 -18.78
C ARG A 146 -5.28 10.53 -19.51
N GLY A 147 -5.70 9.29 -19.79
CA GLY A 147 -4.89 8.12 -20.16
C GLY A 147 -4.09 8.22 -21.47
N ASP A 148 -4.37 9.21 -22.33
CA ASP A 148 -3.67 9.37 -23.62
C ASP A 148 -2.31 10.06 -23.52
N ARG A 149 -1.80 10.26 -22.30
CA ARG A 149 -0.50 10.91 -22.06
C ARG A 149 0.55 9.87 -21.73
N GLU A 150 1.71 9.99 -22.37
CA GLU A 150 2.91 9.20 -22.06
C GLU A 150 3.36 9.38 -20.60
N TRP A 151 3.07 10.55 -20.01
CA TRP A 151 3.55 10.93 -18.69
C TRP A 151 2.43 11.36 -17.75
N TYR A 152 2.45 10.82 -16.54
CA TYR A 152 1.75 11.39 -15.40
C TYR A 152 2.61 12.48 -14.74
N THR A 153 2.04 13.67 -14.57
CA THR A 153 2.70 14.83 -13.93
C THR A 153 1.88 15.47 -12.82
N THR A 154 0.65 14.98 -12.60
CA THR A 154 -0.25 15.44 -11.54
C THR A 154 -0.52 14.27 -10.61
N PHE A 155 -0.22 14.45 -9.33
CA PHE A 155 -0.30 13.40 -8.32
C PHE A 155 -1.11 13.90 -7.12
N GLU A 156 -1.94 13.03 -6.57
CA GLU A 156 -2.66 13.31 -5.32
C GLU A 156 -1.70 13.24 -4.13
N GLN A 157 -0.83 12.23 -4.13
CA GLN A 157 0.31 12.13 -3.22
C GLN A 157 1.52 11.57 -3.96
N MET A 158 2.71 11.83 -3.44
CA MET A 158 3.93 11.19 -3.87
C MET A 158 4.66 10.66 -2.63
N TRP A 159 5.01 9.40 -2.67
CA TRP A 159 5.80 8.74 -1.65
C TRP A 159 7.16 8.36 -2.21
N LYS A 160 8.16 8.28 -1.33
CA LYS A 160 9.47 7.72 -1.63
C LYS A 160 9.75 6.58 -0.66
N ALA A 161 10.11 5.42 -1.17
CA ALA A 161 10.62 4.33 -0.37
C ALA A 161 12.11 4.56 -0.07
N ASN A 162 12.42 4.96 1.15
CA ASN A 162 13.80 5.02 1.61
C ASN A 162 14.23 3.61 2.03
N LEU A 163 14.94 2.92 1.15
CA LEU A 163 15.33 1.52 1.35
C LEU A 163 16.40 1.33 2.43
N GLN A 164 17.10 2.40 2.81
CA GLN A 164 18.10 2.37 3.90
C GLN A 164 17.40 2.42 5.25
N THR A 165 16.47 3.37 5.43
CA THR A 165 15.71 3.52 6.69
C THR A 165 14.49 2.60 6.75
N LYS A 166 14.11 2.01 5.62
CA LYS A 166 12.94 1.15 5.41
C LYS A 166 11.65 1.88 5.76
N LYS A 167 11.53 3.12 5.28
CA LYS A 167 10.38 4.01 5.51
C LYS A 167 9.77 4.54 4.22
N LEU A 168 8.47 4.80 4.28
CA LEU A 168 7.72 5.54 3.28
C LEU A 168 7.69 7.02 3.66
N GLU A 169 8.39 7.83 2.88
CA GLU A 169 8.54 9.26 3.12
C GLU A 169 7.66 10.03 2.14
N LYS A 170 6.78 10.89 2.65
CA LYS A 170 5.99 11.76 1.79
C LYS A 170 6.91 12.81 1.17
N VAL A 171 6.86 12.94 -0.15
CA VAL A 171 7.69 13.91 -0.89
C VAL A 171 6.82 14.83 -1.71
N LYS A 172 7.33 16.02 -1.99
CA LYS A 172 6.63 16.95 -2.86
C LYS A 172 6.82 16.55 -4.34
N PRO A 173 5.82 16.75 -5.22
CA PRO A 173 5.85 16.24 -6.60
C PRO A 173 6.64 17.10 -7.61
N GLN A 174 7.32 18.18 -7.19
CA GLN A 174 7.98 19.09 -8.13
C GLN A 174 9.08 18.38 -8.92
N GLY A 175 9.08 18.61 -10.23
CA GLY A 175 10.03 18.01 -11.15
C GLY A 175 9.87 16.50 -11.31
N ILE A 176 8.77 15.90 -10.82
CA ILE A 176 8.49 14.48 -10.96
C ILE A 176 7.54 14.24 -12.13
N ARG A 177 7.88 13.25 -12.96
CA ARG A 177 6.98 12.63 -13.93
C ARG A 177 7.11 11.12 -13.84
N CYS A 178 6.02 10.40 -14.05
CA CYS A 178 6.05 8.94 -14.09
C CYS A 178 5.51 8.46 -15.43
N GLU A 179 6.09 7.38 -15.94
CA GLU A 179 5.61 6.74 -17.16
C GLU A 179 4.15 6.32 -16.99
N ASN A 180 3.40 6.36 -18.07
CA ASN A 180 2.07 5.78 -18.13
C ASN A 180 2.14 4.41 -18.79
N PRO A 181 2.00 3.30 -18.03
CA PRO A 181 2.10 1.95 -18.60
C PRO A 181 1.04 1.63 -19.65
N ALA A 182 -0.05 2.40 -19.70
CA ALA A 182 -1.13 2.22 -20.68
C ALA A 182 -0.93 3.06 -21.95
N TRP A 183 0.11 3.89 -22.03
CA TRP A 183 0.31 4.72 -23.21
C TRP A 183 0.80 3.90 -24.39
N GLY A 184 0.14 4.05 -25.55
CA GLY A 184 0.47 3.35 -26.79
C GLY A 184 -0.11 1.94 -26.92
N VAL A 185 -0.96 1.53 -25.98
CA VAL A 185 -1.75 0.29 -25.99
C VAL A 185 -3.19 0.61 -26.38
#